data_AF-A0A1Z8URV8-F1
#
_entry.id   AF-A0A1Z8URV8-F1
#
_cell.length_a   1.000
_cell.length_b   1.000
_cell.length_c   1.000
_cell.angle_alpha   90.00
_cell.angle_beta   90.00
_cell.angle_gamma   90.00
#
_symmetry.space_group_name_H-M   'P 1'
#
loop_
_entity.id
_entity.type
_entity.pdbx_description
1 polymer ?
#
loop_
_entity_poly.entity_id
_entity_poly.type
_entity_poly.pdbx_seq_one_letter_code
_entity_poly.pdbx_strand_id
1 'polypeptide(L)'
;MFPIRCYTCNTVLAGVHRDYENFIHANGTTLDAFKHLNIERMCCRRMFLGYVNITEDLINYPAVDQPLDEAGTVLCRKVKITRTLSCA
;
A
#
# COMPACT_ATOMS: atom_id res chain seq x y z
N MET A 1 3.84 -2.43 0.50
CA MET A 1 4.35 -3.31 1.59
C MET A 1 4.38 -4.77 1.13
N PHE A 2 5.54 -5.43 1.07
CA PHE A 2 5.72 -6.78 0.49
C PHE A 2 5.59 -7.91 1.54
N PRO A 3 5.06 -9.10 1.21
CA PRO A 3 4.97 -10.23 2.13
C PRO A 3 6.34 -10.67 2.68
N ILE A 4 6.43 -10.83 4.00
CA ILE A 4 7.69 -11.23 4.67
C ILE A 4 8.16 -12.61 4.22
N ARG A 5 7.21 -13.54 4.04
CA ARG A 5 7.46 -14.91 3.60
C ARG A 5 6.56 -15.29 2.45
N CYS A 6 6.96 -16.27 1.65
CA CYS A 6 6.09 -16.83 0.63
C CYS A 6 4.96 -17.67 1.25
N TYR A 7 3.73 -17.49 0.76
CA TYR A 7 2.55 -18.23 1.23
C TYR A 7 2.59 -19.75 1.03
N THR A 8 3.50 -20.27 0.19
CA THR A 8 3.61 -21.72 -0.07
C THR A 8 4.89 -22.30 0.48
N CYS A 9 6.05 -21.74 0.11
CA CYS A 9 7.36 -22.26 0.48
C CYS A 9 7.84 -21.79 1.87
N ASN A 10 7.18 -20.78 2.46
CA ASN A 10 7.54 -20.11 3.72
C ASN A 10 8.99 -19.57 3.80
N THR A 11 9.68 -19.51 2.65
CA THR A 11 10.99 -18.86 2.53
C THR A 11 10.84 -17.37 2.78
N VAL A 12 11.85 -16.77 3.42
CA VAL A 12 11.88 -15.32 3.69
C VAL A 12 12.16 -14.59 2.39
N LEU A 13 11.30 -13.63 2.02
CA LEU A 13 11.41 -12.87 0.78
C LEU A 13 11.57 -11.35 1.01
N ALA A 14 11.18 -10.82 2.17
CA ALA A 14 11.26 -9.36 2.42
C ALA A 14 12.68 -8.79 2.27
N GLY A 15 13.72 -9.53 2.66
CA GLY A 15 15.11 -9.05 2.58
C GLY A 15 15.62 -8.86 1.16
N VAL A 16 15.15 -9.65 0.20
CA VAL A 16 15.61 -9.63 -1.20
C VAL A 16 14.75 -8.72 -2.10
N HIS A 17 13.60 -8.26 -1.61
CA HIS A 17 12.66 -7.46 -2.39
C HIS A 17 13.27 -6.15 -2.89
N ARG A 18 14.03 -5.46 -2.02
CA ARG A 18 14.64 -4.18 -2.39
C ARG A 18 15.68 -4.34 -3.50
N ASP A 19 16.45 -5.42 -3.47
CA ASP A 19 17.44 -5.72 -4.50
C ASP A 19 16.78 -6.07 -5.84
N TYR A 20 15.63 -6.76 -5.80
CA TYR A 20 14.80 -7.01 -6.97
C TYR A 20 14.30 -5.70 -7.60
N GLU A 21 13.70 -4.81 -6.81
CA GLU A 21 13.22 -3.50 -7.29
C GLU A 21 14.36 -2.69 -7.92
N ASN A 22 15.51 -2.60 -7.24
CA ASN A 22 16.68 -1.89 -7.76
C ASN A 22 17.15 -2.45 -9.11
N PHE A 23 17.13 -3.78 -9.28
CA PHE A 23 17.52 -4.42 -10.53
C PHE A 23 16.54 -4.10 -11.69
N ILE A 24 15.24 -4.10 -11.40
CA ILE A 24 14.22 -3.74 -12.40
C ILE A 24 14.30 -2.25 -12.77
N HIS A 25 14.52 -1.37 -11.79
CA HIS A 25 14.74 0.05 -12.04
C HIS A 25 15.99 0.34 -12.88
N ALA A 26 17.01 -0.52 -12.80
CA ALA A 26 18.20 -0.45 -13.65
C ALA A 26 18.00 -0.99 -15.08
N ASN A 27 16.76 -1.22 -15.53
CA ASN A 27 16.37 -1.82 -16.82
C ASN A 27 16.77 -3.30 -16.99
N GLY A 28 16.90 -4.04 -15.89
CA GLY A 28 17.12 -5.48 -15.92
C GLY A 28 15.84 -6.27 -16.26
N THR A 29 15.99 -7.47 -16.85
CA THR A 29 14.84 -8.36 -17.06
C THR A 29 14.43 -9.07 -15.77
N THR A 30 13.14 -9.38 -15.62
CA THR A 30 12.62 -10.10 -14.44
C THR A 30 13.25 -11.49 -14.28
N LEU A 31 13.54 -12.17 -15.39
CA LEU A 31 14.16 -13.48 -15.37
C LEU A 31 15.59 -13.43 -14.83
N ASP A 32 16.37 -12.44 -15.25
CA ASP A 32 17.76 -12.27 -14.80
C ASP A 32 17.82 -11.83 -13.35
N ALA A 33 16.87 -11.02 -12.89
CA ALA A 33 16.72 -10.68 -11.48
C ALA A 33 16.52 -11.93 -10.60
N PHE A 34 15.65 -12.86 -11.02
CA PHE A 34 15.43 -14.10 -10.26
C PHE A 34 16.65 -15.03 -10.25
N LYS A 35 17.44 -15.04 -11.34
CA LYS A 35 18.70 -15.78 -11.39
C LYS A 35 19.72 -15.17 -10.42
N HIS A 36 19.86 -13.84 -10.43
CA HIS A 36 20.79 -13.13 -9.56
C HIS A 36 20.44 -13.31 -8.07
N LEU A 37 19.14 -13.31 -7.73
CA LEU A 37 18.65 -13.49 -6.36
C LEU A 37 18.52 -14.96 -5.93
N ASN A 38 18.92 -15.92 -6.78
CA ASN A 38 18.82 -17.37 -6.54
C ASN A 38 17.39 -17.85 -6.19
N ILE A 39 16.37 -17.26 -6.82
CA ILE A 39 14.97 -17.65 -6.62
C ILE A 39 14.58 -18.67 -7.69
N GLU A 40 14.67 -19.95 -7.36
CA GLU A 40 14.38 -21.05 -8.30
C GLU A 40 12.91 -21.45 -8.33
N ARG A 41 12.27 -21.50 -7.16
CA ARG A 41 10.92 -22.04 -7.02
C ARG A 41 9.87 -21.08 -7.55
N MET A 42 9.00 -21.59 -8.43
CA MET A 42 7.89 -20.81 -9.01
C MET A 42 6.96 -20.20 -7.95
N CYS A 43 6.71 -20.92 -6.85
CA CYS A 43 5.84 -20.44 -5.77
C CYS A 43 6.39 -19.18 -5.07
N CYS A 44 7.71 -19.04 -5.01
CA CYS A 44 8.34 -17.85 -4.46
C CYS A 44 8.46 -16.75 -5.55
N ARG A 45 8.65 -17.10 -6.85
CA ARG A 45 8.62 -16.14 -7.99
C ARG A 45 7.28 -15.44 -8.20
N ARG A 46 6.16 -16.16 -8.06
CA ARG A 46 4.81 -15.56 -8.22
C ARG A 46 4.54 -14.41 -7.26
N MET A 47 5.23 -14.38 -6.10
CA MET A 47 5.09 -13.31 -5.12
C MET A 47 5.63 -11.99 -5.66
N PHE A 48 6.70 -12.01 -6.45
CA PHE A 48 7.24 -10.81 -7.09
C PHE A 48 6.40 -10.40 -8.29
N LEU A 49 6.01 -11.36 -9.15
CA LEU A 49 5.28 -11.07 -10.38
C LEU A 49 3.86 -10.54 -10.13
N GLY A 50 3.19 -11.02 -9.08
CA GLY A 50 1.83 -10.62 -8.74
C GLY A 50 1.74 -9.52 -7.70
N TYR A 51 2.86 -8.99 -7.21
CA TYR A 51 2.85 -7.95 -6.20
C TYR A 51 2.69 -6.58 -6.83
N VAL A 52 1.81 -5.77 -6.23
CA VAL A 52 1.60 -4.37 -6.59
C VAL A 52 1.66 -3.55 -5.31
N ASN A 53 2.48 -2.50 -5.31
CA ASN A 53 2.63 -1.61 -4.17
C ASN A 53 1.58 -0.49 -4.19
N ILE A 54 0.44 -0.72 -3.54
CA ILE A 54 -0.63 0.29 -3.38
C ILE A 54 -0.39 1.24 -2.19
N THR A 55 0.73 1.10 -1.48
CA THR A 55 0.95 1.83 -0.22
C THR A 55 1.12 3.32 -0.47
N GLU A 56 1.76 3.71 -1.57
CA GLU A 56 2.00 5.11 -1.93
C GLU A 56 0.69 5.87 -2.17
N ASP A 57 -0.28 5.22 -2.83
CA ASP A 57 -1.60 5.80 -3.09
C ASP A 57 -2.38 5.97 -1.78
N LEU A 58 -2.26 4.99 -0.87
CA LEU A 58 -3.02 4.94 0.38
C LEU A 58 -2.51 5.94 1.42
N ILE A 59 -1.21 6.26 1.43
CA ILE A 59 -0.60 7.21 2.38
C ILE A 59 -1.25 8.59 2.32
N ASN A 60 -1.79 8.97 1.16
CA ASN A 60 -2.45 10.26 0.97
C ASN A 60 -3.79 10.40 1.73
N TYR A 61 -4.36 9.29 2.19
CA TYR A 61 -5.64 9.26 2.89
C TYR A 61 -5.40 9.01 4.38
N PRO A 62 -5.44 10.06 5.23
CA PRO A 62 -5.30 9.86 6.67
C PRO A 62 -6.53 9.12 7.21
N ALA A 63 -6.28 8.09 8.03
CA ALA A 63 -7.31 7.44 8.83
C ALA A 63 -7.70 8.36 10.00
N VAL A 64 -8.37 9.45 9.68
CA VAL A 64 -9.01 10.29 10.69
C VAL A 64 -10.38 9.66 10.92
N ASP A 65 -10.61 9.15 12.13
CA ASP A 65 -11.97 9.09 12.67
C ASP A 65 -12.41 10.55 12.80
N GLN A 66 -12.86 11.16 11.71
CA GLN A 66 -13.34 12.54 11.75
C GLN A 66 -14.46 12.52 12.78
N PRO A 67 -14.35 13.31 13.89
CA PRO A 67 -15.46 13.41 14.80
C PRO A 67 -16.66 13.87 13.98
N LEU A 68 -17.75 13.12 14.06
CA LEU A 68 -19.00 13.54 13.45
C LEU A 68 -19.29 14.94 14.02
N ASP A 69 -19.51 15.92 13.14
CA ASP A 69 -20.04 17.20 13.59
C ASP A 69 -21.36 16.94 14.34
N GLU A 70 -21.86 17.93 15.09
CA GLU A 70 -23.15 17.83 15.81
C GLU A 70 -24.34 17.41 14.90
N ALA A 71 -24.20 17.52 13.58
CA ALA A 71 -25.15 17.10 12.55
C ALA A 71 -24.88 15.71 11.91
N GLY A 72 -23.89 14.94 12.39
CA GLY A 72 -23.62 13.58 11.91
C GLY A 72 -22.91 13.49 10.54
N THR A 73 -22.26 14.55 10.06
CA THR A 73 -21.53 14.54 8.77
C THR A 73 -20.01 14.50 8.94
N VAL A 74 -19.32 13.86 7.98
CA VAL A 74 -17.84 13.77 7.88
C VAL A 74 -17.17 15.05 7.34
N LEU A 75 -17.96 16.06 6.97
CA LEU A 75 -17.42 17.30 6.40
C LEU A 75 -17.13 18.29 7.53
N CYS A 76 -15.87 18.42 7.97
CA CYS A 76 -15.43 19.49 8.87
C CYS A 76 -15.74 20.89 8.30
N ARG A 77 -17.00 21.32 8.36
CA ARG A 77 -17.43 22.64 7.93
C ARG A 77 -17.02 23.60 9.04
N LYS A 78 -16.07 24.50 8.75
CA LYS A 78 -15.91 25.72 9.55
C LYS A 78 -17.15 26.58 9.33
N VAL A 79 -18.22 26.31 10.08
CA VAL A 79 -19.45 27.10 10.05
C VAL A 79 -19.10 28.52 10.48
N LYS A 80 -19.08 29.46 9.53
CA LYS A 80 -18.76 30.86 9.81
C LYS A 80 -19.96 31.62 10.38
N ILE A 81 -21.18 31.17 10.11
CA ILE A 81 -22.42 31.87 10.45
C ILE A 81 -23.49 30.83 10.77
N THR A 82 -24.00 30.87 12.00
CA THR A 82 -25.18 30.11 12.43
C THR A 82 -26.34 31.09 12.60
N ARG A 83 -27.49 30.81 11.99
CA ARG A 83 -28.71 31.59 12.17
C ARG A 83 -29.80 30.67 12.70
N THR A 84 -30.28 30.96 13.90
CA THR A 84 -31.47 30.32 14.45
C THR A 84 -32.70 31.02 13.90
N LEU A 85 -33.48 30.32 13.09
CA LEU A 85 -34.80 30.76 12.68
C LEU A 85 -35.78 30.26 13.74
N SER A 86 -36.19 31.14 14.66
CA SER A 86 -37.40 30.90 15.44
C SER A 86 -38.58 31.19 14.53
N CYS A 87 -39.29 30.15 14.11
CA CYS A 87 -40.62 30.33 13.53
C CYS A 87 -41.54 30.85 14.65
N ALA A 88 -42.11 32.03 14.43
CA ALA A 88 -43.26 32.51 15.18
C ALA A 88 -44.54 31.82 14.69
#